data_AF-A0A4W5KAP2-F1
#
_entry.id   AF-A0A4W5KAP2-F1
#
_cell.length_a   1.000
_cell.length_b   1.000
_cell.length_c   1.000
_cell.angle_alpha   90.00
_cell.angle_beta   90.00
_cell.angle_gamma   90.00
#
_symmetry.space_group_name_H-M   'P 1'
#
loop_
_entity.id
_entity.type
_entity.pdbx_description
1 polymer ?
#
loop_
_entity_poly.entity_id
_entity_poly.type
_entity_poly.pdbx_seq_one_letter_code
_entity_poly.pdbx_strand_id
1 'polypeptide(L)'
;MVFCMWLLAFSSQLCEQLRRYNVVPALSDILQESVKEKVTRIILAAFRNLLEKSADRETRQEYALAMIQCKVLKQLENLDQQKYDDEDITEDIKFLLESLGESVQDLR
;
A
#
# COMPACT_ATOMS: atom_id res chain seq x y z
N MET A 1 -12.38 -15.25 -6.23
CA MET A 1 -12.20 -13.88 -5.68
C MET A 1 -10.73 -13.56 -5.35
N VAL A 2 -10.00 -14.42 -4.63
CA VAL A 2 -8.53 -14.28 -4.41
C VAL A 2 -7.73 -14.17 -5.74
N PHE A 3 -8.18 -14.88 -6.78
CA PHE A 3 -7.58 -14.87 -8.12
C PHE A 3 -7.70 -13.52 -8.86
N CYS A 4 -8.76 -12.74 -8.60
CA CYS A 4 -8.96 -11.43 -9.25
C CYS A 4 -8.02 -10.37 -8.65
N MET A 5 -7.61 -10.52 -7.39
CA MET A 5 -6.63 -9.64 -6.75
C MET A 5 -5.19 -9.99 -7.15
N TRP A 6 -4.89 -11.25 -7.48
CA TRP A 6 -3.58 -11.62 -8.03
C TRP A 6 -3.36 -11.06 -9.44
N LEU A 7 -4.43 -10.99 -10.26
CA LEU A 7 -4.40 -10.33 -11.57
C LEU A 7 -4.14 -8.82 -11.50
N LEU A 8 -4.49 -8.15 -10.39
CA LEU A 8 -4.17 -6.73 -10.15
C LEU A 8 -2.69 -6.52 -9.78
N ALA A 9 -2.05 -7.48 -9.09
CA ALA A 9 -0.64 -7.40 -8.71
C ALA A 9 0.34 -7.55 -9.90
N PHE A 10 -0.12 -8.07 -11.04
CA PHE A 10 0.75 -8.46 -12.18
C PHE A 10 0.56 -7.60 -13.45
N SER A 11 -0.35 -6.64 -13.47
CA SER A 11 -0.65 -5.84 -14.66
C SER A 11 -0.03 -4.45 -14.59
N SER A 12 1.17 -4.30 -15.18
CA SER A 12 1.79 -3.00 -15.46
C SER A 12 0.91 -2.07 -16.30
N GLN A 13 -0.02 -2.63 -17.10
CA GLN A 13 -1.00 -1.89 -17.89
C GLN A 13 -2.14 -1.27 -17.05
N LEU A 14 -2.37 -1.76 -15.83
CA LEU A 14 -3.40 -1.23 -14.95
C LEU A 14 -2.90 -0.04 -14.12
N CYS A 15 -1.59 0.10 -13.88
CA CYS A 15 -1.02 1.26 -13.18
C CYS A 15 -1.38 2.61 -13.83
N GLU A 16 -1.49 2.67 -15.16
CA GLU A 16 -1.93 3.87 -15.88
C GLU A 16 -3.44 4.15 -15.74
N GLN A 17 -4.26 3.11 -15.70
CA GLN A 17 -5.72 3.23 -15.52
C GLN A 17 -6.11 3.48 -14.06
N LEU A 18 -5.34 2.96 -13.09
CA LEU A 18 -5.53 3.14 -11.64
C LEU A 18 -5.46 4.60 -11.20
N ARG A 19 -4.68 5.42 -11.90
CA ARG A 19 -4.56 6.87 -11.65
C ARG A 19 -5.91 7.60 -11.69
N ARG A 20 -6.89 7.05 -12.42
CA ARG A 20 -8.26 7.60 -12.56
C ARG A 20 -9.27 7.13 -11.52
N TYR A 21 -8.96 6.09 -10.73
CA TYR A 21 -9.98 5.34 -9.98
C TYR A 21 -9.85 5.40 -8.44
N ASN A 22 -9.05 6.31 -7.86
CA ASN A 22 -8.95 6.45 -6.40
C ASN A 22 -8.65 5.12 -5.67
N VAL A 23 -7.71 4.33 -6.20
CA VAL A 23 -7.45 2.98 -5.67
C VAL A 23 -6.82 2.99 -4.28
N VAL A 24 -6.04 4.03 -3.94
CA VAL A 24 -5.43 4.16 -2.61
C VAL A 24 -6.49 4.26 -1.50
N PRO A 25 -7.49 5.17 -1.58
CA PRO A 25 -8.62 5.17 -0.65
C PRO A 25 -9.34 3.83 -0.54
N ALA A 26 -9.68 3.21 -1.68
CA ALA A 26 -10.41 1.94 -1.68
C ALA A 26 -9.63 0.80 -1.00
N LEU A 27 -8.31 0.72 -1.24
CA LEU A 27 -7.45 -0.26 -0.58
C LEU A 27 -7.27 0.02 0.91
N SER A 28 -7.22 1.31 1.31
CA SER A 28 -7.12 1.70 2.72
C SER A 28 -8.39 1.37 3.50
N ASP A 29 -9.57 1.56 2.92
CA ASP A 29 -10.85 1.18 3.53
C ASP A 29 -10.92 -0.35 3.73
N ILE A 30 -10.52 -1.13 2.72
CA ILE A 30 -10.48 -2.60 2.83
C ILE A 30 -9.45 -3.05 3.85
N LEU A 31 -8.28 -2.39 3.93
CA LEU A 31 -7.26 -2.71 4.92
C LEU A 31 -7.77 -2.48 6.35
N GLN A 32 -8.59 -1.45 6.55
CA GLN A 32 -9.18 -1.12 7.84
C GLN A 32 -10.21 -2.15 8.30
N GLU A 33 -11.04 -2.66 7.38
CA GLU A 33 -12.09 -3.64 7.69
C GLU A 33 -11.60 -5.09 7.69
N SER A 34 -10.47 -5.35 7.03
CA SER A 34 -9.95 -6.70 6.86
C SER A 34 -9.25 -7.23 8.10
N VAL A 35 -9.77 -8.35 8.62
CA VAL A 35 -9.14 -9.16 9.66
C VAL A 35 -8.42 -10.40 9.13
N LYS A 36 -8.33 -10.56 7.79
CA LYS A 36 -7.72 -11.74 7.16
C LYS A 36 -6.29 -11.43 6.72
N GLU A 37 -5.30 -12.14 7.28
CA GLU A 37 -3.89 -12.02 6.91
C GLU A 37 -3.64 -12.06 5.40
N LYS A 38 -4.31 -13.00 4.69
CA LYS A 38 -4.15 -13.12 3.23
C LYS A 38 -4.55 -11.86 2.47
N VAL A 39 -5.53 -11.11 2.97
CA VAL A 39 -5.98 -9.86 2.35
C VAL A 39 -5.01 -8.75 2.69
N THR A 40 -4.58 -8.65 3.95
CA THR A 40 -3.55 -7.70 4.42
C THR A 40 -2.28 -7.83 3.59
N ARG A 41 -1.75 -9.05 3.43
CA ARG A 41 -0.56 -9.32 2.61
C ARG A 41 -0.68 -8.80 1.19
N ILE A 42 -1.83 -9.03 0.54
CA ILE A 42 -2.03 -8.59 -0.85
C ILE A 42 -2.10 -7.06 -0.95
N ILE A 43 -2.76 -6.40 0.01
CA ILE A 43 -2.88 -4.93 0.01
C ILE A 43 -1.52 -4.28 0.27
N LEU A 44 -0.76 -4.81 1.23
CA LEU A 44 0.59 -4.33 1.54
C LEU A 44 1.52 -4.49 0.33
N ALA A 45 1.51 -5.67 -0.30
CA ALA A 45 2.27 -5.91 -1.53
C ALA A 45 1.83 -4.99 -2.67
N ALA A 46 0.53 -4.65 -2.77
CA ALA A 46 0.04 -3.69 -3.76
C ALA A 46 0.56 -2.27 -3.48
N PHE A 47 0.52 -1.80 -2.24
CA PHE A 47 1.07 -0.49 -1.87
C PHE A 47 2.58 -0.43 -2.11
N ARG A 48 3.32 -1.49 -1.76
CA ARG A 48 4.76 -1.58 -2.04
C ARG A 48 5.03 -1.50 -3.53
N ASN A 49 4.29 -2.28 -4.35
CA ASN A 49 4.42 -2.23 -5.80
C ASN A 49 4.10 -0.85 -6.38
N LEU A 50 3.09 -0.13 -5.88
CA LEU A 50 2.76 1.22 -6.34
C LEU A 50 3.91 2.22 -6.08
N LEU A 51 4.59 2.09 -4.94
CA LEU A 51 5.73 2.96 -4.60
C LEU A 51 7.02 2.55 -5.33
N GLU A 52 7.31 1.25 -5.40
CA GLU A 52 8.55 0.72 -5.97
C GLU A 52 8.56 0.68 -7.51
N LYS A 53 7.43 0.36 -8.15
CA LYS A 53 7.32 0.27 -9.62
C LYS A 53 6.85 1.56 -10.31
N SER A 54 6.61 2.62 -9.55
CA SER A 54 6.29 3.92 -10.15
C SER A 54 7.49 4.42 -10.96
N ALA A 55 7.29 4.64 -12.26
CA ALA A 55 8.36 5.03 -13.19
C ALA A 55 8.86 6.46 -12.94
N ASP A 56 7.98 7.33 -12.46
CA ASP A 56 8.25 8.76 -12.25
C ASP A 56 8.21 9.10 -10.76
N ARG A 57 9.22 9.87 -10.30
CA ARG A 57 9.31 10.36 -8.91
C ARG A 57 8.07 11.15 -8.47
N GLU A 58 7.49 11.91 -9.40
CA GLU A 58 6.28 12.71 -9.18
C GLU A 58 5.07 11.80 -8.91
N THR A 59 4.91 10.72 -9.69
CA THR A 59 3.84 9.73 -9.48
C THR A 59 4.01 8.99 -8.16
N ARG A 60 5.26 8.68 -7.76
CA ARG A 60 5.54 8.09 -6.43
C ARG A 60 5.08 9.02 -5.30
N GLN A 61 5.39 10.32 -5.40
CA GLN A 61 5.00 11.30 -4.41
C GLN A 61 3.49 11.48 -4.34
N GLU A 62 2.78 11.48 -5.47
CA GLU A 62 1.31 11.51 -5.49
C GLU A 62 0.69 10.31 -4.78
N TYR A 63 1.21 9.09 -5.01
CA TYR A 63 0.72 7.89 -4.30
C TYR A 63 1.04 7.94 -2.81
N ALA A 64 2.24 8.37 -2.42
CA ALA A 64 2.60 8.53 -1.02
C ALA A 64 1.68 9.55 -0.32
N LEU A 65 1.43 10.69 -0.96
CA LEU A 65 0.48 11.71 -0.49
C LEU A 65 -0.93 11.15 -0.32
N ALA A 66 -1.44 10.41 -1.30
CA ALA A 66 -2.75 9.77 -1.22
C ALA A 66 -2.82 8.79 -0.04
N MET A 67 -1.76 7.99 0.20
CA MET A 67 -1.71 7.03 1.31
C MET A 67 -1.69 7.75 2.67
N ILE A 68 -0.94 8.84 2.78
CA ILE A 68 -0.90 9.69 3.99
C ILE A 68 -2.28 10.29 4.27
N GLN A 69 -2.93 10.86 3.26
CA GLN A 69 -4.26 11.45 3.38
C GLN A 69 -5.32 10.41 3.79
N CYS A 70 -5.19 9.17 3.30
CA CYS A 70 -6.06 8.05 3.66
C CYS A 70 -5.72 7.43 5.03
N LYS A 71 -4.75 7.97 5.77
CA LYS A 71 -4.31 7.47 7.09
C LYS A 71 -3.73 6.07 7.06
N VAL A 72 -3.21 5.62 5.91
CA VAL A 72 -2.54 4.32 5.75
C VAL A 72 -1.36 4.20 6.70
N LEU A 73 -0.61 5.28 6.92
CA LEU A 73 0.53 5.29 7.86
C LEU A 73 0.11 4.86 9.28
N LYS A 74 -0.99 5.40 9.79
CA LYS A 74 -1.52 5.03 11.11
C LYS A 74 -2.03 3.59 11.14
N GLN A 75 -2.60 3.12 10.04
CA GLN A 75 -3.01 1.72 9.90
C GLN A 75 -1.80 0.79 9.95
N LEU A 76 -0.71 1.13 9.25
CA LEU A 76 0.55 0.38 9.27
C LEU A 76 1.19 0.34 10.67
N GLU A 77 1.21 1.45 11.41
CA GLU A 77 1.69 1.48 12.80
C GLU A 77 0.88 0.54 13.71
N ASN A 78 -0.44 0.45 13.50
CA ASN A 78 -1.29 -0.48 14.25
C ASN A 78 -1.03 -1.94 13.84
N LEU A 79 -0.77 -2.20 12.56
CA LEU A 79 -0.43 -3.52 12.04
C LEU A 79 0.95 -3.96 12.56
N ASP A 80 1.94 -3.07 12.63
CA ASP A 80 3.28 -3.38 13.15
C ASP A 80 3.27 -3.78 14.64
N GLN A 81 2.29 -3.29 15.41
CA GLN A 81 2.08 -3.73 16.80
C GLN A 81 1.49 -5.14 16.91
N GLN A 82 0.92 -5.67 15.84
CA GLN A 82 0.40 -7.04 15.80
C GLN A 82 1.52 -8.01 15.45
N LYS A 83 1.54 -9.16 16.12
CA LYS A 83 2.48 -10.24 15.78
C LYS A 83 1.95 -11.02 14.59
N TYR A 84 2.61 -10.87 13.45
CA TYR A 84 2.40 -11.68 12.26
C TYR A 84 3.47 -12.78 12.19
N ASP A 85 3.07 -14.00 11.87
CA ASP A 85 4.00 -15.11 11.60
C ASP A 85 4.49 -15.08 10.13
N ASP A 86 3.83 -14.29 9.27
CA ASP A 86 4.17 -14.11 7.86
C ASP A 86 5.28 -13.04 7.72
N GLU A 87 6.46 -13.48 7.28
CA GLU A 87 7.63 -12.62 7.09
C GLU A 87 7.40 -11.58 5.98
N ASP A 88 6.66 -11.93 4.91
CA ASP A 88 6.37 -11.00 3.81
C ASP A 88 5.55 -9.80 4.31
N ILE A 89 4.57 -10.06 5.19
CA ILE A 89 3.75 -9.01 5.82
C ILE A 89 4.63 -8.07 6.64
N THR A 90 5.51 -8.64 7.47
CA THR A 90 6.36 -7.86 8.38
C THR A 90 7.35 -7.00 7.61
N GLU A 91 7.93 -7.54 6.53
CA GLU A 91 8.83 -6.79 5.65
C GLU A 91 8.10 -5.68 4.89
N ASP A 92 6.94 -5.96 4.31
CA ASP A 92 6.16 -4.96 3.58
C ASP A 92 5.68 -3.82 4.49
N ILE A 93 5.27 -4.12 5.73
CA ILE A 93 4.89 -3.09 6.72
C ILE A 93 6.08 -2.16 6.99
N LYS A 94 7.26 -2.72 7.29
CA LYS A 94 8.46 -1.91 7.56
C LYS A 94 8.85 -1.04 6.37
N PHE A 95 8.87 -1.62 5.17
CA PHE A 95 9.18 -0.89 3.94
C PHE A 95 8.23 0.29 3.71
N LEU A 96 6.93 0.06 3.90
CA LEU A 96 5.91 1.09 3.73
C LEU A 96 5.99 2.16 4.81
N LEU A 97 6.24 1.79 6.08
CA LEU A 97 6.45 2.74 7.18
C LEU A 97 7.65 3.65 6.93
N GLU A 98 8.78 3.10 6.50
CA GLU A 98 9.98 3.88 6.16
C GLU A 98 9.71 4.81 4.97
N SER A 99 9.20 4.26 3.86
CA SER A 99 8.94 5.04 2.65
C SER A 99 7.93 6.17 2.85
N LEU A 100 6.84 5.90 3.58
CA LEU A 100 5.83 6.91 3.88
C LEU A 100 6.33 7.88 4.97
N GLY A 101 7.12 7.41 5.93
CA GLY A 101 7.73 8.25 6.97
C GLY A 101 8.70 9.29 6.39
N GLU A 102 9.57 8.89 5.47
CA GLU A 102 10.44 9.79 4.70
C GLU A 102 9.61 10.80 3.89
N SER A 103 8.57 10.32 3.21
CA SER A 103 7.68 11.19 2.42
C SER A 103 6.96 12.23 3.30
N VAL A 104 6.53 11.87 4.51
CA VAL A 104 5.93 12.81 5.47
C VAL A 104 6.94 13.87 5.95
N GLN A 105 8.20 13.49 6.15
CA GLN A 105 9.25 14.44 6.54
C GLN A 105 9.60 15.40 5.40
N ASP A 106 9.68 14.93 4.16
CA ASP A 106 9.89 15.76 2.97
C ASP A 106 8.74 16.76 2.72
N LEU A 107 7.54 16.47 3.24
CA LEU A 107 6.35 17.32 3.12
C LEU A 107 6.21 18.36 4.24
N ARG A 108 7.10 18.36 5.23
CA ARG A 108 7.03 19.21 6.43
C ARG A 108 8.02 20.37 6.37
#